data_AF-A0A448X514-F1
#
_entry.id   AF-A0A448X514-F1
#
_cell.length_a   1.000
_cell.length_b   1.000
_cell.length_c   1.000
_cell.angle_alpha   90.00
_cell.angle_beta   90.00
_cell.angle_gamma   90.00
#
_symmetry.space_group_name_H-M   'P 1'
#
loop_
_entity.id
_entity.type
_entity.pdbx_description
1 polymer ?
#
loop_
_entity_poly.entity_id
_entity_poly.type
_entity_poly.pdbx_seq_one_letter_code
_entity_poly.pdbx_strand_id
1 'polypeptide(L)' 'MLACDADKECELSGPSCGSSFTYLYFVTFIFFSSFLMLNLFVAVIMDNFDYLTRDSSILGPHHLDEYVRVWAEYDPAAK' A
#
# COMPACT_ATOMS: atom_id res chain seq x y z
N MET A 1 12.71 22.93 4.90
CA MET A 1 14.07 22.66 5.41
C MET A 1 14.85 23.95 5.62
N LEU A 2 15.23 24.67 4.55
CA LEU A 2 16.06 25.90 4.65
C LEU A 2 15.41 27.07 5.40
N ALA A 3 14.08 27.13 5.48
CA ALA A 3 13.36 28.17 6.22
C ALA A 3 13.40 27.98 7.75
N CYS A 4 13.79 26.80 8.24
CA CYS A 4 13.85 26.47 9.67
C CYS A 4 15.29 26.18 10.12
N ASP A 5 16.27 26.67 9.37
CA ASP A 5 17.70 26.56 9.72
C ASP A 5 18.03 27.45 10.93
N ALA A 6 19.08 27.10 11.67
CA ALA A 6 19.47 27.76 12.93
C ALA A 6 19.86 29.24 12.79
N ASP A 7 20.16 29.69 11.57
CA ASP A 7 20.67 31.04 11.26
C ASP A 7 19.60 31.93 10.62
N LYS A 8 18.32 31.72 10.97
CA LYS A 8 17.21 32.53 10.45
C LYS A 8 16.85 33.66 11.41
N GLU A 9 16.61 34.83 10.81
CA GLU A 9 16.10 36.01 11.51
C GLU A 9 14.66 35.77 11.97
N CYS A 10 14.37 36.14 13.22
CA CYS A 10 13.07 35.92 13.82
C CYS A 10 12.25 37.18 13.76
N GLU A 11 10.99 37.02 13.34
CA GLU A 11 10.02 38.10 13.30
C GLU A 11 9.71 38.64 14.71
N LEU A 12 9.89 37.81 15.75
CA LEU A 12 9.77 38.19 17.16
C LEU A 12 11.16 38.27 17.81
N SER A 13 11.42 39.34 18.57
CA SER A 13 12.71 39.69 19.17
C SER A 13 13.23 38.62 20.15
N GLY A 14 13.89 37.59 19.63
CA GLY A 14 14.60 36.56 20.36
C GLY A 14 15.93 36.22 19.70
N PRO A 15 16.93 35.69 20.45
CA PRO A 15 18.23 35.34 19.91
C PRO A 15 18.08 34.06 19.06
N SER A 16 18.02 34.23 17.73
CA SER A 16 17.91 33.22 16.67
C SER A 16 16.73 32.23 16.74
N CYS A 17 16.25 31.81 15.58
CA CYS A 17 15.16 30.84 15.43
C CYS A 17 15.53 29.82 14.39
N GLY A 18 15.00 28.62 14.60
CA GLY A 18 15.39 27.43 13.87
C GLY A 18 16.46 26.64 14.61
N SER A 19 16.72 25.44 14.11
CA SER A 19 17.69 24.51 14.69
C SER A 19 18.31 23.69 13.58
N SER A 20 19.60 23.36 13.69
CA SER A 20 20.25 22.42 12.77
C SER A 20 19.63 21.01 12.88
N PHE A 21 18.89 20.71 13.95
CA PHE A 21 18.11 19.47 14.09
C PHE A 21 16.98 19.34 13.05
N THR A 22 16.54 20.46 12.47
CA THR A 22 15.57 20.50 11.36
C THR A 22 15.97 19.59 10.19
N TYR A 23 17.26 19.52 9.85
CA TYR A 23 17.73 18.69 8.74
C TYR A 23 17.46 17.21 9.02
N LEU A 24 17.77 16.74 10.23
CA LEU A 24 17.55 15.36 10.64
C LEU A 24 16.05 15.01 10.69
N TYR A 25 15.21 15.92 11.20
CA TYR A 25 13.76 15.76 11.19
C TYR A 25 13.21 15.58 9.77
N PHE A 26 13.53 16.48 8.84
CA PHE A 26 12.99 16.40 7.47
C PHE A 26 13.53 15.20 6.69
N VAL A 27 14.80 14.84 6.85
CA VAL A 27 15.37 13.65 6.18
C VAL A 27 14.69 12.36 6.65
N THR A 28 14.58 12.19 7.97
CA THR A 28 13.93 10.99 8.55
C THR A 28 12.44 10.94 8.17
N PHE A 29 11.76 12.08 8.20
CA PHE A 29 10.37 12.18 7.78
C PHE A 29 10.18 11.81 6.30
N ILE A 30 11.00 12.34 5.40
CA ILE A 30 10.92 12.02 3.95
C ILE A 30 11.18 10.54 3.71
N PHE A 31 12.19 9.96 4.37
CA PHE A 31 12.49 8.54 4.25
C PHE A 31 11.32 7.67 4.72
N PHE A 32 10.77 7.97 5.90
CA PHE A 32 9.64 7.22 6.46
C PHE A 32 8.37 7.40 5.61
N SER A 33 8.07 8.63 5.17
CA SER A 33 6.93 8.92 4.29
C SER A 33 7.03 8.20 2.96
N SER A 34 8.24 8.11 2.37
CA SER A 34 8.46 7.40 1.11
C SER A 34 8.27 5.90 1.28
N PHE A 35 8.77 5.33 2.39
CA PHE A 35 8.53 3.93 2.73
C PHE A 35 7.03 3.65 2.88
N LEU A 36 6.29 4.48 3.63
CA LEU A 36 4.85 4.31 3.77
C LEU A 36 4.10 4.41 2.42
N MET A 37 4.42 5.42 1.61
CA MET A 37 3.85 5.59 0.26
C MET A 37 4.11 4.37 -0.63
N LEU A 38 5.34 3.84 -0.65
CA LEU A 38 5.70 2.66 -1.42
C LEU A 38 4.97 1.41 -0.94
N ASN A 39 4.89 1.19 0.37
CA ASN A 39 4.18 0.03 0.91
C ASN A 39 2.68 0.11 0.65
N LEU A 40 2.09 1.30 0.72
CA LEU A 40 0.69 1.51 0.35
C LEU A 40 0.47 1.23 -1.14
N PHE A 41 1.37 1.71 -2.00
CA PHE A 41 1.31 1.45 -3.44
C PHE A 41 1.42 -0.05 -3.76
N VAL A 42 2.35 -0.75 -3.11
CA VAL A 42 2.50 -2.21 -3.25
C VAL A 42 1.24 -2.94 -2.79
N ALA A 43 0.63 -2.53 -1.67
CA ALA A 43 -0.62 -3.12 -1.20
C ALA A 43 -1.76 -2.93 -2.21
N VAL A 44 -1.97 -1.70 -2.69
CA VAL A 44 -2.98 -1.39 -3.72
C VAL A 44 -2.74 -2.19 -4.99
N ILE A 45 -1.48 -2.29 -5.44
CA ILE A 45 -1.14 -3.05 -6.63
C ILE A 45 -1.31 -4.55 -6.41
N MET A 46 -0.95 -5.09 -5.25
CA MET A 46 -1.22 -6.50 -4.92
C MET A 46 -2.72 -6.78 -4.95
N ASP A 47 -3.55 -5.89 -4.40
CA ASP A 47 -5.00 -6.05 -4.43
C ASP A 47 -5.56 -5.97 -5.86
N ASN A 48 -5.00 -5.08 -6.70
CA ASN A 48 -5.35 -4.99 -8.12
C ASN A 48 -4.88 -6.21 -8.92
N PHE A 49 -3.68 -6.73 -8.64
CA PHE A 49 -3.20 -7.94 -9.29
C PHE A 49 -3.96 -9.16 -8.80
N ASP A 50 -4.25 -9.31 -7.50
CA ASP A 50 -5.05 -10.41 -6.95
C ASP A 50 -6.44 -10.43 -7.59
N TYR A 51 -7.07 -9.25 -7.75
CA TYR A 51 -8.32 -9.09 -8.49
C TYR A 51 -8.21 -9.63 -9.93
N LEU A 52 -7.18 -9.21 -10.68
CA LEU A 52 -6.95 -9.67 -12.06
C LEU A 52 -6.53 -11.16 -12.16
N THR A 53 -5.78 -11.67 -11.18
CA THR A 53 -5.34 -13.08 -11.14
C THR A 53 -6.40 -14.04 -10.62
N ARG A 54 -7.37 -13.57 -9.82
CA ARG A 54 -8.52 -14.37 -9.40
C ARG A 54 -9.50 -14.59 -10.54
N ASP A 55 -9.74 -13.59 -11.38
CA ASP A 55 -10.57 -13.72 -12.58
C ASP A 55 -9.90 -14.58 -13.67
N SER A 56 -8.59 -14.78 -13.59
CA SER A 56 -7.82 -15.69 -14.46
C SER A 56 -7.46 -17.02 -13.78
N SER A 57 -8.04 -17.33 -12.62
CA SER A 57 -8.07 -18.71 -12.13
C SER A 57 -8.87 -19.55 -13.12
N ILE A 58 -8.13 -20.21 -14.01
CA ILE A 58 -8.57 -21.11 -15.09
C ILE A 58 -9.56 -22.20 -14.64
N LEU A 59 -9.76 -22.38 -13.33
CA LEU A 59 -10.83 -23.19 -12.73
C LEU A 59 -11.41 -22.48 -11.49
N GLY A 60 -12.11 -21.37 -11.70
CA GLY A 60 -12.92 -20.73 -10.66
C GLY A 60 -14.09 -21.63 -10.21
N PRO A 61 -14.68 -21.40 -9.03
CA PRO A 61 -15.73 -22.25 -8.44
C PRO A 61 -16.94 -22.46 -9.35
N HIS A 62 -17.23 -21.51 -10.25
CA HIS A 62 -18.32 -21.64 -11.21
C HIS A 62 -18.13 -22.76 -12.24
N HIS A 63 -16.89 -23.07 -12.66
CA HIS A 63 -16.62 -24.23 -13.53
C HIS A 63 -16.75 -25.55 -12.75
N LEU A 64 -16.46 -25.53 -11.46
CA LEU A 64 -16.61 -26.69 -10.59
C LEU A 64 -18.09 -26.97 -10.31
N ASP A 65 -18.90 -25.93 -10.13
CA ASP A 65 -20.35 -26.05 -9.97
C ASP A 65 -21.03 -26.64 -11.23
N GLU A 66 -20.59 -26.23 -12.42
CA GLU A 66 -21.06 -26.84 -13.67
C GLU A 66 -20.62 -28.31 -13.78
N TYR A 67 -19.37 -28.62 -13.44
CA TYR A 67 -18.87 -30.00 -13.42
C TYR A 67 -19.66 -30.88 -12.44
N VAL A 68 -19.89 -30.43 -11.21
CA VAL A 68 -20.66 -31.16 -10.19
C VAL A 68 -22.12 -31.36 -10.64
N ARG A 69 -22.74 -30.34 -11.24
CA ARG A 69 -24.11 -30.45 -11.77
C ARG A 69 -24.21 -31.53 -12.85
N VAL A 70 -23.29 -31.54 -13.82
CA VAL A 70 -23.27 -32.55 -14.88
C VAL A 70 -22.95 -33.93 -14.30
N TRP A 71 -21.99 -34.02 -13.38
CA TRP A 71 -21.61 -35.28 -12.75
C TRP A 71 -22.75 -35.90 -11.92
N ALA A 72 -23.57 -35.08 -11.25
CA ALA A 72 -24.76 -35.53 -10.53
C ALA A 72 -25.85 -36.14 -11.43
N GLU A 73 -25.86 -35.83 -12.74
CA GLU A 73 -26.75 -36.51 -13.69
C GLU A 73 -26.28 -37.94 -14.01
N TYR A 74 -24.97 -38.20 -13.96
CA TYR A 74 -24.38 -39.50 -14.30
C TYR A 74 -24.18 -40.45 -13.11
N ASP A 75 -23.96 -39.93 -11.89
CA ASP A 75 -23.86 -40.74 -10.67
C ASP A 75 -24.80 -40.24 -9.55
N PRO A 76 -26.07 -40.69 -9.53
CA PRO A 76 -27.03 -40.31 -8.51
C PRO A 76 -26.80 -40.99 -7.14
N ALA A 77 -25.82 -41.89 -7.01
CA ALA A 77 -25.52 -42.61 -5.77
C ALA A 77 -24.39 -41.96 -4.95
N ALA A 78 -23.58 -41.11 -5.58
CA ALA A 78 -22.56 -40.35 -4.90
C ALA A 78 -23.15 -39.08 -4.27
N LYS A 79 -23.66 -39.25 -3.07
CA LYS A 79 -24.15 -38.18 -2.20
C LYS A 79 -23.04 -37.65 -1.30
#